data_AF-A0A3C1QU81-F1
#
_entry.id   AF-A0A3C1QU81-F1
#
_cell.length_a   1.000
_cell.length_b   1.000
_cell.length_c   1.000
_cell.angle_alpha   90.00
_cell.angle_beta   90.00
_cell.angle_gamma   90.00
#
_symmetry.space_group_name_H-M   'P 1'
#
loop_
_entity.id
_entity.type
_entity.pdbx_description
1 polymer ?
#
loop_
_entity_poly.entity_id
_entity_poly.type
_entity_poly.pdbx_seq_one_letter_code
_entity_poly.pdbx_strand_id
1 'polypeptide(L)' 'LLARNAVARGLSVPAYVKTSLAPGSRVVTEYLAAAGLDEPLRKLGFHTVGYGCT' A
#
# COMPACT_ATOMS: atom_id res chain seq x y z
N LEU A 1 1.41 -2.84 9.04
CA LEU A 1 1.02 -4.21 9.45
C LEU A 1 -0.44 -4.54 9.10
N LEU A 2 -1.37 -3.58 9.18
CA LEU A 2 -2.78 -3.76 8.83
C LEU A 2 -2.99 -4.42 7.44
N ALA A 3 -2.34 -3.90 6.40
CA ALA A 3 -2.51 -4.41 5.03
C ALA A 3 -2.24 -5.92 4.92
N ARG A 4 -1.15 -6.40 5.55
CA ARG A 4 -0.82 -7.83 5.62
C ARG A 4 -1.91 -8.64 6.31
N ASN A 5 -2.41 -8.15 7.44
CA ASN A 5 -3.44 -8.85 8.20
C ASN A 5 -4.80 -8.84 7.49
N ALA A 6 -5.12 -7.76 6.77
CA ALA A 6 -6.34 -7.64 5.97
C ALA A 6 -6.32 -8.66 4.82
N VAL A 7 -5.22 -8.72 4.06
CA VAL A 7 -5.02 -9.72 3.00
C VAL A 7 -5.05 -11.14 3.56
N ALA A 8 -4.39 -11.40 4.69
CA ALA A 8 -4.39 -12.72 5.33
C ALA A 8 -5.79 -13.16 5.80
N ARG A 9 -6.69 -12.21 6.07
CA ARG A 9 -8.10 -12.45 6.42
C ARG A 9 -9.03 -12.45 5.20
N GLY A 10 -8.50 -12.36 3.98
CA GLY A 10 -9.30 -12.32 2.75
C GLY A 10 -10.08 -11.02 2.55
N LEU A 11 -9.72 -9.94 3.26
CA LEU A 11 -10.37 -8.65 3.10
C LEU A 11 -9.86 -7.94 1.84
N SER A 12 -10.78 -7.32 1.10
CA SER A 12 -10.50 -6.53 -0.10
C SER A 12 -11.14 -5.14 0.00
N VAL A 13 -10.57 -4.18 -0.72
CA VAL A 13 -11.15 -2.84 -0.83
C VAL A 13 -12.31 -2.86 -1.83
N PRO A 14 -13.48 -2.24 -1.52
CA PRO A 14 -14.59 -2.14 -2.46
C PRO A 14 -14.20 -1.40 -3.76
N ALA A 15 -14.70 -1.86 -4.91
CA ALA A 15 -14.26 -1.41 -6.23
C ALA A 15 -14.48 0.08 -6.53
N TYR A 16 -15.43 0.74 -5.85
CA TYR A 16 -15.71 2.16 -6.02
C TYR A 16 -14.72 3.07 -5.28
N VAL A 17 -13.85 2.52 -4.43
CA VAL A 17 -12.82 3.29 -3.71
C VAL A 17 -11.58 3.37 -4.59
N LYS A 18 -11.21 4.58 -5.01
CA LYS A 18 -9.95 4.82 -5.70
C LYS A 18 -8.81 4.88 -4.68
N THR A 19 -8.03 3.81 -4.60
CA THR A 19 -6.86 3.71 -3.74
C THR A 19 -5.61 4.26 -4.42
N SER A 20 -4.79 4.99 -3.67
CA SER A 20 -3.48 5.47 -4.10
C SER A 20 -2.55 5.52 -2.89
N LEU A 21 -1.25 5.36 -3.14
CA LEU A 21 -0.20 5.54 -2.16
C LEU A 21 0.77 6.60 -2.71
N ALA A 22 0.92 7.71 -2.00
CA ALA A 22 1.87 8.75 -2.33
C ALA A 22 2.88 8.91 -1.17
N PRO A 23 3.98 8.16 -1.20
CA PRO A 23 5.01 8.28 -0.19
C PRO A 23 5.67 9.66 -0.23
N GLY A 24 5.85 10.31 0.92
CA GLY A 24 6.56 11.59 0.99
C GLY A 24 8.04 11.51 0.62
N SER A 25 8.63 10.32 0.60
CA SER A 25 10.03 10.10 0.21
C SER A 25 10.27 8.66 -0.29
N ARG A 26 11.40 8.45 -0.98
CA ARG A 26 11.83 7.10 -1.42
C ARG A 26 12.15 6.16 -0.26
N VAL A 27 12.66 6.72 0.83
CA VAL A 27 12.93 5.98 2.08
C VAL A 27 11.66 5.28 2.58
N VAL A 28 10.48 5.88 2.36
CA VAL A 28 9.20 5.26 2.71
C VAL A 28 8.92 3.98 1.95
N THR A 29 9.20 3.97 0.66
CA THR A 29 8.99 2.76 -0.15
C THR A 29 9.99 1.68 0.22
N GLU A 30 11.24 2.05 0.50
CA GLU A 30 12.28 1.11 0.93
C GLU A 30 11.94 0.41 2.25
N TYR A 31 11.49 1.14 3.28
CA TYR A 31 11.11 0.48 4.53
C TYR A 31 9.82 -0.33 4.40
N LEU A 32 8.87 0.06 3.53
CA LEU A 32 7.67 -0.72 3.27
C LEU A 32 8.00 -2.03 2.55
N ALA A 33 8.95 -2.01 1.63
CA ALA A 33 9.48 -3.20 0.97
C ALA A 33 10.23 -4.10 1.97
N ALA A 34 11.13 -3.54 2.77
CA ALA A 34 11.87 -4.27 3.80
C ALA A 34 10.94 -4.91 4.86
N ALA A 35 9.83 -4.25 5.18
CA ALA A 35 8.81 -4.78 6.09
C ALA A 35 7.87 -5.82 5.44
N GLY A 36 8.04 -6.12 4.15
CA GLY A 36 7.16 -7.03 3.39
C GLY A 36 5.73 -6.52 3.26
N LEU A 37 5.55 -5.20 3.26
CA LEU A 37 4.24 -4.54 3.17
C LEU A 37 3.89 -4.05 1.76
N ASP A 38 4.85 -3.97 0.85
CA ASP A 38 4.63 -3.58 -0.54
C ASP A 38 3.56 -4.45 -1.23
N GLU A 39 3.73 -5.77 -1.19
CA GLU A 39 2.81 -6.72 -1.82
C GLU A 39 1.39 -6.69 -1.18
N PRO A 40 1.23 -6.71 0.16
CA PRO A 40 -0.09 -6.52 0.78
C PRO A 40 -0.78 -5.20 0.43
N LEU A 41 -0.03 -4.09 0.32
CA LEU A 41 -0.59 -2.80 -0.07
C LEU A 41 -1.09 -2.83 -1.51
N ARG A 42 -0.31 -3.40 -2.42
CA ARG A 42 -0.70 -3.60 -3.82
C ARG A 42 -1.92 -4.49 -3.98
N LYS A 43 -2.06 -5.57 -3.19
CA LYS A 43 -3.25 -6.44 -3.21
C LYS A 43 -4.52 -5.72 -2.79
N LEU A 44 -4.41 -4.68 -1.96
CA LEU A 44 -5.51 -3.81 -1.57
C LEU A 44 -5.71 -2.63 -2.55
N GLY A 45 -4.96 -2.58 -3.64
CA GLY A 45 -5.02 -1.54 -4.67
C GLY A 45 -4.19 -0.28 -4.37
N PHE A 46 -3.45 -0.25 -3.26
CA PHE A 46 -2.58 0.89 -2.93
C PHE A 46 -1.29 0.81 -3.75
N HIS A 47 -1.32 1.44 -4.92
CA HIS A 47 -0.16 1.57 -5.79
C HIS A 47 0.59 2.88 -5.53
N THR A 48 1.92 2.82 -5.56
CA THR A 48 2.77 4.02 -5.49
C THR A 48 2.57 4.86 -6.74
N VAL A 49 1.87 6.00 -6.62
CA VAL A 49 1.54 6.88 -7.76
C VAL A 49 2.52 8.02 -7.96
N GLY A 50 3.37 8.30 -6.97
CA GLY A 50 4.36 9.37 -7.01
C GLY A 50 4.96 9.66 -5.65
N TYR A 51 6.08 10.38 -5.64
CA TYR A 51 6.72 10.84 -4.41
C TYR A 51 6.53 12.35 -4.28
N GLY A 52 5.88 12.79 -3.19
CA GLY A 52 5.61 14.21 -2.95
C GLY A 52 4.22 14.47 -2.37
N CYS A 53 3.87 15.74 -2.21
CA CYS A 53 2.54 16.15 -1.80
C CYS A 53 1.55 15.91 -2.95
N THR A 54 0.67 14.93 -2.79
CA THR A 54 -0.50 14.68 -3.65
C THR A 54 -1.79 15.04 -2.94
#